data_AF-A0A842NIZ3-F1
#
_entry.id   AF-A0A842NIZ3-F1
#
_cell.length_a   1.000
_cell.length_b   1.000
_cell.length_c   1.000
_cell.angle_alpha   90.00
_cell.angle_beta   90.00
_cell.angle_gamma   90.00
#
_symmetry.space_group_name_H-M   'P 1'
#
loop_
_entity.id
_entity.type
_entity.pdbx_description
1 polymer ?
#
loop_
_entity_poly.entity_id
_entity_poly.type
_entity_poly.pdbx_seq_one_letter_code
_entity_poly.pdbx_strand_id
1 'polypeptide(L)'
;MNEVWESLSLEEKNKFVEDSKIYLDSIGFQVKTKYLLSFSSCAIEGNKLSEYYAPILRDYIDGKPVEDLPLVGLALTIRNFEKEKISEILGE
;
A
#
# COMPACT_ATOMS: atom_id res chain seq x y z
N MET A 1 14.56 -0.15 0.30
CA MET A 1 13.51 0.88 0.35
C MET A 1 13.88 2.00 1.32
N ASN A 2 14.26 1.69 2.55
CA ASN A 2 14.70 2.71 3.54
C ASN A 2 15.88 3.56 3.05
N GLU A 3 16.95 2.97 2.50
CA GLU A 3 18.10 3.75 2.02
C GLU A 3 17.76 4.69 0.86
N VAL A 4 16.88 4.26 -0.04
CA VAL A 4 16.39 5.09 -1.14
C VAL A 4 15.52 6.22 -0.59
N TRP A 5 14.59 5.92 0.31
CA TRP A 5 13.75 6.93 0.95
C TRP A 5 14.59 8.00 1.65
N GLU A 6 15.59 7.61 2.42
CA GLU A 6 16.47 8.57 3.12
C GLU A 6 17.28 9.45 2.16
N SER A 7 17.60 8.96 0.96
CA SER A 7 18.34 9.72 -0.05
C SER A 7 17.50 10.77 -0.82
N LEU A 8 16.17 10.69 -0.73
CA LEU A 8 15.27 11.61 -1.42
C LEU A 8 15.23 12.97 -0.72
N SER A 9 15.14 14.04 -1.53
CA SER A 9 14.82 15.37 -1.05
C SER A 9 13.43 15.43 -0.42
N LEU A 10 13.18 16.46 0.39
CA LEU A 10 11.86 16.67 0.99
C LEU A 10 10.76 16.85 -0.06
N GLU A 11 11.07 17.53 -1.17
CA GLU A 11 10.13 17.73 -2.29
C GLU A 11 9.74 16.39 -2.93
N GLU A 12 10.71 15.52 -3.17
CA GLU A 12 10.47 14.18 -3.71
C GLU A 12 9.65 13.32 -2.75
N LYS A 13 9.98 13.33 -1.45
CA LYS A 13 9.22 12.60 -0.42
C LYS A 13 7.76 13.05 -0.39
N ASN A 14 7.52 14.37 -0.38
CA ASN A 14 6.16 14.93 -0.40
C ASN A 14 5.39 14.50 -1.65
N LYS A 15 6.04 14.53 -2.82
CA LYS A 15 5.44 14.06 -4.07
C LYS A 15 5.06 12.58 -4.02
N PHE A 16 5.94 11.71 -3.51
CA PHE A 16 5.64 10.28 -3.37
C PHE A 16 4.45 10.03 -2.44
N VAL A 17 4.35 10.77 -1.33
CA VAL A 17 3.23 10.67 -0.39
C VAL A 17 1.93 11.10 -1.07
N GLU A 18 1.94 12.23 -1.77
CA GLU A 18 0.77 12.74 -2.50
C GLU A 18 0.30 11.74 -3.56
N ASP A 19 1.20 11.26 -4.41
CA ASP A 19 0.89 10.27 -5.45
C ASP A 19 0.35 8.96 -4.85
N SER A 20 0.86 8.56 -3.69
CA SER A 20 0.40 7.36 -2.96
C SER A 20 -1.02 7.53 -2.41
N LYS A 21 -1.34 8.71 -1.86
CA LYS A 21 -2.70 9.03 -1.40
C LYS A 21 -3.68 9.07 -2.56
N ILE A 22 -3.32 9.76 -3.66
CA ILE A 22 -4.13 9.83 -4.87
C ILE A 22 -4.45 8.41 -5.40
N TYR A 23 -3.44 7.54 -5.44
CA TYR A 23 -3.63 6.16 -5.88
C TYR A 23 -4.53 5.36 -4.94
N LEU A 24 -4.26 5.41 -3.63
CA LEU A 24 -5.09 4.70 -2.67
C LEU A 24 -6.53 5.19 -2.76
N ASP A 25 -6.78 6.49 -2.95
CA ASP A 25 -8.14 7.02 -3.11
C ASP A 25 -8.80 6.62 -4.42
N SER A 26 -8.05 6.48 -5.51
CA SER A 26 -8.58 6.11 -6.82
C SER A 26 -9.07 4.66 -6.90
N ILE A 27 -8.48 3.72 -6.15
CA ILE A 27 -8.94 2.32 -6.13
C ILE A 27 -10.30 2.14 -5.44
N GLY A 28 -10.76 3.13 -4.66
CA GLY A 28 -12.08 3.15 -4.05
C GLY A 28 -12.26 2.23 -2.84
N PHE A 29 -13.30 2.52 -2.04
CA PHE A 29 -13.52 1.88 -0.74
C PHE A 29 -13.69 0.35 -0.81
N GLN A 30 -14.43 -0.15 -1.79
CA GLN A 30 -14.68 -1.59 -1.92
C GLN A 30 -13.39 -2.38 -2.18
N VAL A 31 -12.49 -1.84 -3.02
CA VAL A 31 -11.22 -2.49 -3.33
C VAL A 31 -10.28 -2.44 -2.13
N LYS A 32 -10.20 -1.29 -1.44
CA LYS A 32 -9.46 -1.15 -0.17
C LYS A 32 -9.89 -2.22 0.84
N THR A 33 -11.19 -2.42 1.04
CA THR A 33 -11.72 -3.43 1.96
C THR A 33 -11.38 -4.86 1.55
N LYS A 34 -11.37 -5.18 0.25
CA LYS A 34 -10.90 -6.49 -0.24
C LYS A 34 -9.43 -6.72 0.10
N TYR A 35 -8.56 -5.73 -0.13
CA TYR A 35 -7.15 -5.84 0.25
C TYR A 35 -6.96 -5.95 1.75
N LEU A 36 -7.76 -5.23 2.55
CA LEU A 36 -7.72 -5.36 4.01
C LEU A 36 -8.06 -6.78 4.46
N LEU A 37 -9.06 -7.43 3.86
CA LEU A 37 -9.40 -8.81 4.15
C LEU A 37 -8.27 -9.77 3.76
N SER A 38 -7.71 -9.61 2.55
CA SER A 38 -6.57 -10.42 2.09
C SER A 38 -5.36 -10.28 3.00
N PHE A 39 -4.95 -9.05 3.32
CA PHE A 39 -3.85 -8.80 4.25
C PHE A 39 -4.15 -9.36 5.64
N SER A 40 -5.37 -9.20 6.15
CA SER A 40 -5.73 -9.74 7.46
C SER A 40 -5.65 -11.27 7.49
N SER A 41 -6.10 -11.94 6.42
CA SER A 41 -6.01 -13.40 6.29
C SER A 41 -4.55 -13.86 6.27
N CYS A 42 -3.73 -13.27 5.40
CA CYS A 42 -2.32 -13.62 5.30
C CYS A 42 -1.54 -13.29 6.59
N ALA A 43 -1.92 -12.23 7.31
CA ALA A 43 -1.31 -11.89 8.60
C ALA A 43 -1.57 -12.97 9.65
N ILE A 44 -2.79 -13.54 9.69
CA ILE A 44 -3.13 -14.67 10.59
C ILE A 44 -2.29 -15.90 10.28
N GLU A 45 -1.94 -16.12 9.01
CA GLU A 45 -1.06 -17.18 8.55
C GLU A 45 0.44 -16.90 8.80
N GLY A 46 0.78 -15.75 9.40
CA GLY A 46 2.16 -15.38 9.75
C GLY A 46 2.93 -14.67 8.64
N ASN A 47 2.27 -14.18 7.59
CA ASN A 47 2.93 -13.40 6.54
C ASN A 47 3.34 -12.02 7.07
N LYS A 48 4.64 -11.79 7.19
CA LYS A 48 5.22 -10.57 7.79
C LYS A 48 4.85 -9.27 7.08
N LEU A 49 4.77 -9.30 5.75
CA LEU A 49 4.38 -8.14 4.96
C LEU A 49 2.92 -7.76 5.24
N SER A 50 2.06 -8.77 5.35
CA SER A 50 0.64 -8.58 5.63
C SER A 50 0.38 -8.17 7.08
N GLU A 51 1.13 -8.73 8.04
CA GLU A 51 1.12 -8.27 9.44
C GLU A 51 1.44 -6.78 9.56
N TYR A 52 2.38 -6.29 8.74
CA TYR A 52 2.77 -4.88 8.71
C TYR A 52 1.72 -3.98 8.04
N TYR A 53 1.22 -4.35 6.86
CA TYR A 53 0.36 -3.49 6.06
C TYR A 53 -1.15 -3.58 6.38
N ALA A 54 -1.63 -4.66 7.00
CA ALA A 54 -3.03 -4.77 7.41
C ALA A 54 -3.49 -3.63 8.35
N PRO A 55 -2.78 -3.32 9.46
CA PRO A 55 -3.18 -2.21 10.35
C PRO A 55 -3.07 -0.85 9.67
N ILE A 56 -2.04 -0.64 8.85
CA ILE A 56 -1.83 0.62 8.09
C ILE A 56 -3.00 0.88 7.13
N LEU A 57 -3.42 -0.14 6.38
CA LEU A 57 -4.57 -0.02 5.47
C LEU A 57 -5.88 0.22 6.23
N ARG A 58 -6.07 -0.41 7.39
CA ARG A 58 -7.23 -0.16 8.24
C ARG A 58 -7.27 1.30 8.72
N ASP A 59 -6.16 1.80 9.25
CA ASP A 59 -6.07 3.16 9.74
C ASP A 59 -6.27 4.18 8.61
N TYR A 60 -5.75 3.90 7.41
CA TYR A 60 -6.03 4.70 6.22
C TYR A 60 -7.52 4.73 5.86
N ILE A 61 -8.19 3.56 5.85
CA ILE A 61 -9.64 3.46 5.59
C ILE A 61 -10.46 4.22 6.64
N ASP A 62 -10.07 4.12 7.91
CA ASP A 62 -10.72 4.79 9.03
C ASP A 62 -10.46 6.31 9.07
N GLY A 63 -9.61 6.84 8.18
CA GLY A 63 -9.24 8.25 8.14
C GLY A 63 -8.32 8.67 9.30
N LYS A 64 -7.62 7.71 9.92
CA LYS A 64 -6.64 7.99 10.96
C LYS A 64 -5.30 8.42 10.34
N PRO A 65 -4.47 9.17 11.09
CA PRO A 65 -3.13 9.50 10.63
C PRO A 65 -2.29 8.25 10.38
N VAL A 66 -1.60 8.22 9.23
CA VAL A 66 -0.66 7.17 8.85
C VAL A 66 0.66 7.84 8.49
N GLU A 67 1.78 7.27 8.94
CA GLU A 67 3.11 7.77 8.62
C GLU A 67 3.41 7.66 7.11
N ASP A 68 4.19 8.62 6.60
CA ASP A 68 4.43 8.80 5.17
C ASP A 68 5.11 7.60 4.50
N LEU A 69 6.23 7.11 5.05
CA LEU A 69 6.95 5.98 4.47
C LEU A 69 6.11 4.67 4.47
N PRO A 70 5.46 4.29 5.59
CA PRO A 70 4.55 3.15 5.59
C PRO A 70 3.39 3.28 4.60
N LEU A 71 2.83 4.50 4.43
CA LEU A 71 1.77 4.77 3.46
C LEU A 71 2.25 4.58 2.01
N VAL A 72 3.43 5.10 1.68
CA VAL A 72 4.06 4.91 0.37
C VAL A 72 4.32 3.42 0.11
N GLY A 73 4.85 2.70 1.10
CA GLY A 73 5.07 1.26 1.03
C GLY A 73 3.77 0.48 0.77
N LEU A 74 2.69 0.84 1.46
CA LEU A 74 1.37 0.23 1.27
C LEU A 74 0.85 0.44 -0.16
N ALA A 75 0.91 1.67 -0.66
CA ALA A 75 0.44 2.02 -2.01
C ALA A 75 1.21 1.25 -3.09
N LEU A 76 2.54 1.19 -2.97
CA LEU A 76 3.38 0.43 -3.91
C LEU A 76 3.10 -1.08 -3.85
N THR A 77 2.88 -1.62 -2.65
CA THR A 77 2.56 -3.03 -2.45
C THR A 77 1.26 -3.41 -3.16
N ILE A 78 0.20 -2.64 -2.96
CA ILE A 78 -1.09 -2.89 -3.62
C ILE A 78 -0.96 -2.75 -5.14
N ARG A 79 -0.26 -1.71 -5.61
CA ARG A 79 -0.03 -1.48 -7.05
C ARG A 79 0.72 -2.63 -7.71
N ASN A 80 1.70 -3.23 -7.02
CA ASN A 80 2.43 -4.38 -7.54
C ASN A 80 1.53 -5.62 -7.66
N PHE A 81 0.67 -5.90 -6.67
CA PHE A 81 -0.31 -6.99 -6.80
C PHE A 81 -1.31 -6.77 -7.94
N GLU A 82 -1.72 -5.54 -8.21
CA GLU A 82 -2.58 -5.25 -9.36
C GLU A 82 -1.87 -5.50 -10.68
N LYS A 83 -0.59 -5.10 -10.79
CA LYS A 83 0.23 -5.38 -11.97
C LYS A 83 0.41 -6.88 -12.20
N GLU A 84 0.76 -7.63 -11.16
CA GLU A 84 0.94 -9.09 -11.24
C GLU A 84 -0.34 -9.78 -11.70
N LYS A 85 -1.50 -9.41 -11.14
CA LYS A 85 -2.79 -9.94 -11.58
C LYS A 85 -3.09 -9.64 -13.05
N ILE A 86 -2.73 -8.46 -13.53
CA ILE A 86 -2.92 -8.09 -14.94
C ILE A 86 -2.01 -8.94 -15.83
N SER A 87 -0.73 -9.11 -15.46
CA SER A 87 0.20 -9.98 -16.20
C SER A 87 -0.28 -11.43 -16.26
N GLU A 88 -0.80 -11.99 -15.16
CA GLU A 88 -1.37 -13.33 -15.12
C GLU A 88 -2.59 -13.50 -16.06
N ILE A 89 -3.43 -12.47 -16.18
CA ILE A 89 -4.59 -12.48 -17.10
C ILE A 89 -4.15 -12.38 -18.56
N LEU A 90 -3.10 -11.60 -18.83
CA LEU A 90 -2.59 -11.36 -20.18
C LEU A 90 -1.63 -12.44 -20.68
N GLY A 91 -1.16 -13.34 -19.79
CA GLY A 91 -0.29 -14.46 -20.14
C GLY A 91 1.13 -14.05 -20.56
N GLU A 92 1.60 -12.89 -20.08
CA GLU A 92 2.97 -12.41 -20.29
C GLU A 92 3.95 -12.94 -19.23
#